data_AF-S7MZL3-F1
#
_entry.id   AF-S7MZL3-F1
#
_cell.length_a   1.000
_cell.length_b   1.000
_cell.length_c   1.000
_cell.angle_alpha   90.00
_cell.angle_beta   90.00
_cell.angle_gamma   90.00
#
_symmetry.space_group_name_H-M   'P 1'
#
loop_
_entity.id
_entity.type
_entity.pdbx_description
1 polymer ?
#
loop_
_entity_poly.entity_id
_entity_poly.type
_entity_poly.pdbx_seq_one_letter_code
_entity_poly.pdbx_strand_id
1 'polypeptide(L)'
;MWAAGLEFDMHAKPVGHTSGCGQCLNACTYCKTKHARGNLASYPIDELVDRAKQSFQEGVCEIWLTSEDTGAYGRDIGTDLPTLLWKLVEVIPEGAMLRLGMTNPPYILEHLEEMAKVLNHPRVYAFLHIPVQSASDAVLMAMKREYCVADFRRVVDFLKEKVPGITIATDIICGFPGETDQDFQETVKLVEEYKFPSLFINQFYPRPGTPAAKMEQVPAQVKKQRTKDLSRVFHSYSPYDHKIGERQQVLVTEESFDSKFYVAHNRFYEQVLVPKNPTFMGKMVEVDIYESGKHFMKGQPVADAKVYTPSISKPLAKGEVSGLTAWRKVAWHPHSPRCLLSGSDTEHRTEVACQFQEGSWHVAYDFRAL
;
A
#
# COMPACT_ATOMS: atom_id res chain seq x y z
N MET A 1 -2.09 16.36 18.11
CA MET A 1 -0.92 17.02 17.51
C MET A 1 -0.12 15.90 16.83
N TRP A 2 -0.72 15.26 15.82
CA TRP A 2 -0.36 13.89 15.44
C TRP A 2 0.37 13.90 14.09
N ALA A 3 1.57 13.31 14.07
CA ALA A 3 2.32 13.03 12.86
C ALA A 3 1.48 12.07 12.01
N ALA A 4 0.99 12.54 10.88
CA ALA A 4 0.38 11.69 9.87
C ALA A 4 1.50 10.86 9.24
N GLY A 5 1.35 9.54 9.20
CA GLY A 5 1.88 8.78 8.07
C GLY A 5 1.29 9.41 6.82
N LEU A 6 2.11 10.11 6.06
CA LEU A 6 1.69 10.69 4.79
C LEU A 6 1.70 9.52 3.81
N GLU A 7 0.50 9.04 3.48
CA GLU A 7 0.31 8.20 2.31
C GLU A 7 0.70 9.06 1.10
N PHE A 8 1.88 8.78 0.55
CA PHE A 8 2.38 9.44 -0.63
C PHE A 8 1.70 8.82 -1.84
N ASP A 9 0.43 9.14 -2.03
CA ASP A 9 -0.18 9.00 -3.34
C ASP A 9 0.49 10.03 -4.27
N MET A 10 0.95 9.60 -5.45
CA MET A 10 1.73 10.41 -6.38
C MET A 10 0.84 11.46 -7.10
N HIS A 11 0.05 12.21 -6.34
CA HIS A 11 -0.81 13.29 -6.79
C HIS A 11 -0.43 14.60 -6.10
N ALA A 12 0.27 15.46 -6.84
CA ALA A 12 0.44 16.86 -6.49
C ALA A 12 0.06 17.73 -7.69
N LYS A 13 -1.17 18.28 -7.66
CA LYS A 13 -1.55 19.67 -8.04
C LYS A 13 -3.08 19.84 -8.00
N PRO A 14 -3.61 20.95 -7.43
CA PRO A 14 -4.95 21.41 -7.74
C PRO A 14 -4.93 22.26 -9.02
N VAL A 15 -6.10 22.33 -9.68
CA VAL A 15 -6.46 23.10 -10.88
C VAL A 15 -6.16 22.42 -12.22
N GLY A 16 -7.24 21.91 -12.84
CA GLY A 16 -7.29 21.47 -14.23
C GLY A 16 -7.29 19.95 -14.41
N HIS A 17 -8.46 19.38 -14.70
CA HIS A 17 -8.61 17.98 -15.11
C HIS A 17 -7.64 17.62 -16.25
N THR A 18 -6.70 16.69 -16.01
CA THR A 18 -6.22 15.67 -16.96
C THR A 18 -5.26 14.69 -16.25
N SER A 19 -5.67 13.40 -16.17
CA SER A 19 -4.89 12.14 -16.09
C SER A 19 -3.35 12.22 -16.01
N GLY A 20 -2.60 11.51 -15.15
CA GLY A 20 -2.83 10.42 -14.22
C GLY A 20 -1.45 9.81 -13.92
N CYS A 21 -1.01 9.75 -12.67
CA CYS A 21 0.17 8.97 -12.30
C CYS A 21 -0.30 7.84 -11.38
N GLY A 22 0.17 6.62 -11.63
CA GLY A 22 -0.44 5.38 -11.13
C GLY A 22 -0.98 4.53 -12.27
N GLN A 23 -0.10 4.20 -13.22
CA GLN A 23 -0.45 3.49 -14.44
C GLN A 23 0.35 2.19 -14.50
N CYS A 24 -0.35 1.06 -14.68
CA CYS A 24 0.19 -0.29 -14.68
C CYS A 24 0.41 -0.78 -16.12
N LEU A 25 1.52 -1.48 -16.40
CA LEU A 25 1.77 -2.07 -17.72
C LEU A 25 0.94 -3.34 -17.98
N ASN A 26 0.58 -4.07 -16.92
CA ASN A 26 -0.13 -5.35 -17.00
C ASN A 26 -1.48 -5.26 -17.73
N ALA A 27 -1.83 -6.31 -18.47
CA ALA A 27 -3.08 -6.41 -19.24
C ALA A 27 -4.11 -7.35 -18.60
N CYS A 28 -4.23 -7.32 -17.26
CA CYS A 28 -5.05 -8.24 -16.49
C CYS A 28 -6.51 -8.28 -16.98
N THR A 29 -7.04 -9.49 -17.22
CA THR A 29 -8.38 -9.68 -17.81
C THR A 29 -9.55 -9.27 -16.93
N TYR A 30 -9.30 -8.95 -15.66
CA TYR A 30 -10.28 -8.59 -14.65
C TYR A 30 -10.12 -7.15 -14.12
N CYS A 31 -8.98 -6.52 -14.40
CA CYS A 31 -8.65 -5.21 -13.87
C CYS A 31 -9.21 -4.11 -14.77
N LYS A 32 -9.86 -3.10 -14.18
CA LYS A 32 -10.32 -1.92 -14.91
C LYS A 32 -9.29 -0.79 -14.94
N THR A 33 -8.25 -0.85 -14.11
CA THR A 33 -7.26 0.22 -13.94
C THR A 33 -6.67 0.67 -15.27
N LYS A 34 -6.22 -0.24 -16.13
CA LYS A 34 -5.61 0.12 -17.43
C LYS A 34 -6.56 0.91 -18.34
N HIS A 35 -7.83 0.51 -18.40
CA HIS A 35 -8.85 1.23 -19.17
C HIS A 35 -9.18 2.60 -18.59
N ALA A 36 -9.03 2.78 -17.28
CA ALA A 36 -9.40 4.01 -16.58
C ALA A 36 -8.24 5.02 -16.45
N ARG A 37 -6.99 4.55 -16.37
CA ARG A 37 -5.84 5.38 -15.98
C ARG A 37 -4.80 5.63 -17.07
N GLY A 38 -4.71 4.79 -18.12
CA GLY A 38 -3.83 5.00 -19.28
C GLY A 38 -2.53 4.16 -19.31
N ASN A 39 -1.51 4.64 -20.05
CA ASN A 39 -0.17 4.05 -20.18
C ASN A 39 0.82 4.52 -19.10
N LEU A 40 1.76 3.67 -18.67
CA LEU A 40 2.80 4.01 -17.68
C LEU A 40 3.37 5.43 -17.85
N ALA A 41 3.33 6.20 -16.76
CA ALA A 41 3.93 7.52 -16.67
C ALA A 41 4.60 7.66 -15.30
N SER A 42 5.92 7.80 -15.30
CA SER A 42 6.76 7.94 -14.12
C SER A 42 7.18 9.39 -13.90
N TYR A 43 7.25 9.82 -12.64
CA TYR A 43 7.88 11.10 -12.30
C TYR A 43 9.41 10.97 -12.37
N PRO A 44 10.11 12.06 -12.73
CA PRO A 44 11.57 12.13 -12.60
C PRO A 44 12.03 11.85 -11.17
N ILE A 45 13.18 11.18 -11.03
CA ILE A 45 13.73 10.80 -9.72
C ILE A 45 13.94 12.04 -8.83
N ASP A 46 14.50 13.11 -9.37
CA ASP A 46 14.83 14.32 -8.61
C ASP A 46 13.58 14.96 -7.99
N GLU A 47 12.44 14.96 -8.71
CA GLU A 47 11.18 15.47 -8.17
C GLU A 47 10.69 14.64 -6.97
N LEU A 48 10.79 13.31 -7.06
CA LEU A 48 10.42 12.41 -5.96
C LEU A 48 11.35 12.56 -4.76
N VAL A 49 12.65 12.69 -5.01
CA VAL A 49 13.67 12.89 -3.97
C VAL A 49 13.48 14.23 -3.27
N ASP A 50 13.23 15.31 -4.00
CA ASP A 50 12.98 16.63 -3.40
C ASP A 50 11.68 16.64 -2.60
N ARG A 51 10.64 15.95 -3.07
CA ARG A 51 9.41 15.77 -2.32
C ARG A 51 9.62 14.96 -1.03
N ALA A 52 10.44 13.92 -1.08
CA ALA A 52 10.81 13.15 0.11
C ALA A 52 11.55 14.01 1.14
N LYS A 53 12.55 14.80 0.70
CA LYS A 53 13.26 15.76 1.57
C LYS A 53 12.31 16.74 2.23
N GLN A 54 11.40 17.33 1.45
CA GLN A 54 10.40 18.26 1.97
C GLN A 54 9.54 17.59 3.05
N SER A 55 9.11 16.36 2.83
CA SER A 55 8.27 15.62 3.77
C SER A 55 8.96 15.39 5.11
N PHE A 56 10.24 15.00 5.08
CA PHE A 56 11.02 14.85 6.32
C PHE A 56 11.23 16.18 7.04
N GLN A 57 11.36 17.30 6.31
CA GLN A 57 11.40 18.65 6.89
C GLN A 57 10.04 19.10 7.46
N GLU A 58 8.95 18.43 7.13
CA GLU A 58 7.60 18.71 7.63
C GLU A 58 7.18 17.82 8.80
N GLY A 59 8.09 17.00 9.33
CA GLY A 59 7.80 16.16 10.50
C GLY A 59 7.52 14.69 10.19
N VAL A 60 7.51 14.30 8.91
CA VAL A 60 7.16 12.93 8.50
C VAL A 60 8.27 11.97 8.96
N CYS A 61 7.87 10.80 9.46
CA CYS A 61 8.80 9.75 9.91
C CYS A 61 8.73 8.49 9.02
N GLU A 62 7.80 8.44 8.07
CA GLU A 62 7.59 7.30 7.20
C GLU A 62 7.10 7.77 5.83
N ILE A 63 7.68 7.21 4.77
CA ILE A 63 7.24 7.43 3.38
C ILE A 63 6.75 6.10 2.83
N TRP A 64 5.56 6.10 2.23
CA TRP A 64 5.06 4.97 1.45
C TRP A 64 5.18 5.28 -0.04
N LEU A 65 5.96 4.49 -0.77
CA LEU A 65 6.07 4.61 -2.21
C LEU A 65 5.00 3.74 -2.89
N THR A 66 3.90 4.37 -3.32
CA THR A 66 2.74 3.68 -3.88
C THR A 66 2.60 3.90 -5.37
N SER A 67 2.05 2.89 -6.05
CA SER A 67 1.67 2.90 -7.46
C SER A 67 0.73 1.70 -7.68
N GLU A 68 0.04 1.65 -8.81
CA GLU A 68 -0.65 0.43 -9.25
C GLU A 68 0.32 -0.73 -9.48
N ASP A 69 1.57 -0.41 -9.84
CA ASP A 69 2.68 -1.35 -9.84
C ASP A 69 3.98 -0.58 -9.69
N THR A 70 4.56 -0.60 -8.49
CA THR A 70 5.79 0.15 -8.22
C THR A 70 6.98 -0.46 -8.96
N GLY A 71 6.93 -1.76 -9.29
CA GLY A 71 8.00 -2.47 -9.99
C GLY A 71 8.22 -1.95 -11.41
N ALA A 72 7.18 -1.41 -12.03
CA ALA A 72 7.24 -0.88 -13.40
C ALA A 72 7.88 0.53 -13.48
N TYR A 73 8.19 1.18 -12.36
CA TYR A 73 8.73 2.54 -12.33
C TYR A 73 9.97 2.70 -13.21
N GLY A 74 10.03 3.82 -13.93
CA GLY A 74 11.23 4.28 -14.62
C GLY A 74 11.37 3.78 -16.06
N ARG A 75 10.66 2.70 -16.44
CA ARG A 75 10.75 2.09 -17.77
C ARG A 75 10.42 3.04 -18.92
N ASP A 76 9.52 3.98 -18.68
CA ASP A 76 9.09 4.99 -19.65
C ASP A 76 10.03 6.20 -19.75
N ILE A 77 10.90 6.41 -18.75
CA ILE A 77 11.83 7.55 -18.67
C ILE A 77 13.32 7.13 -18.69
N GLY A 78 13.62 5.86 -18.97
CA GLY A 78 14.99 5.35 -19.11
C GLY A 78 15.75 5.16 -17.79
N THR A 79 15.04 4.87 -16.69
CA THR A 79 15.60 4.51 -15.39
C THR A 79 14.90 3.26 -14.83
N ASP A 80 15.21 2.87 -13.60
CA ASP A 80 14.57 1.76 -12.91
C ASP A 80 14.21 2.09 -11.45
N LEU A 81 13.43 1.19 -10.84
CA LEU A 81 13.02 1.27 -9.44
C LEU A 81 14.22 1.25 -8.47
N PRO A 82 15.20 0.33 -8.57
CA PRO A 82 16.37 0.34 -7.67
C PRO A 82 17.09 1.69 -7.63
N THR A 83 17.28 2.35 -8.77
CA THR A 83 17.93 3.66 -8.86
C THR A 83 17.17 4.71 -8.04
N LEU A 84 15.83 4.75 -8.18
CA LEU A 84 14.99 5.62 -7.35
C LEU A 84 15.13 5.28 -5.86
N LEU A 85 15.05 4.00 -5.49
CA LEU A 85 15.08 3.59 -4.08
C LEU A 85 16.40 3.97 -3.41
N TRP A 86 17.53 3.77 -4.08
CA TRP A 86 18.83 4.20 -3.56
C TRP A 86 18.90 5.72 -3.36
N LYS A 87 18.37 6.49 -4.30
CA LYS A 87 18.30 7.96 -4.18
C LYS A 87 17.37 8.44 -3.07
N LEU A 88 16.27 7.74 -2.82
CA LEU A 88 15.40 8.01 -1.68
C LEU A 88 16.12 7.69 -0.37
N VAL A 89 16.75 6.52 -0.28
CA VAL A 89 17.46 6.09 0.93
C VAL A 89 18.54 7.07 1.40
N GLU A 90 19.24 7.71 0.46
CA GLU A 90 20.24 8.76 0.75
C GLU A 90 19.65 9.94 1.55
N VAL A 91 18.38 10.27 1.35
CA VAL A 91 17.73 11.44 1.96
C VAL A 91 16.84 11.12 3.16
N ILE A 92 16.58 9.84 3.44
CA ILE A 92 15.78 9.41 4.60
C ILE A 92 16.61 9.61 5.88
N PRO A 93 16.09 10.32 6.90
CA PRO A 93 16.77 10.48 8.19
C PRO A 93 16.93 9.16 8.96
N GLU A 94 17.82 9.12 9.94
CA GLU A 94 17.96 7.96 10.81
C GLU A 94 16.67 7.70 11.63
N GLY A 95 16.24 6.44 11.68
CA GLY A 95 15.00 6.01 12.33
C GLY A 95 13.73 6.24 11.52
N ALA A 96 13.80 6.96 10.40
CA ALA A 96 12.66 7.14 9.51
C ALA A 96 12.64 6.00 8.48
N MET A 97 11.46 5.66 7.98
CA MET A 97 11.27 4.42 7.22
C MET A 97 10.68 4.65 5.83
N LEU A 98 11.14 3.88 4.85
CA LEU A 98 10.54 3.75 3.52
C LEU A 98 9.82 2.42 3.40
N ARG A 99 8.53 2.48 3.07
CA ARG A 99 7.73 1.32 2.70
C ARG A 99 7.57 1.26 1.19
N LEU A 100 7.96 0.14 0.61
CA LEU A 100 7.71 -0.12 -0.80
C LEU A 100 6.29 -0.66 -0.99
N GLY A 101 5.57 -0.09 -1.97
CA GLY A 101 4.26 -0.55 -2.40
C GLY A 101 4.30 -1.90 -3.13
N MET A 102 3.14 -2.30 -3.64
CA MET A 102 2.98 -3.57 -4.35
C MET A 102 3.80 -3.60 -5.65
N THR A 103 4.41 -4.75 -5.92
CA THR A 103 5.22 -4.99 -7.12
C THR A 103 4.85 -6.34 -7.74
N ASN A 104 4.64 -6.40 -9.06
CA ASN A 104 4.35 -7.69 -9.72
C ASN A 104 5.63 -8.50 -9.99
N PRO A 105 5.58 -9.85 -9.98
CA PRO A 105 6.77 -10.70 -10.14
C PRO A 105 7.69 -10.37 -11.32
N PRO A 106 7.20 -10.11 -12.56
CA PRO A 106 8.08 -9.87 -13.71
C PRO A 106 9.06 -8.73 -13.49
N TYR A 107 8.61 -7.66 -12.84
CA TYR A 107 9.42 -6.44 -12.67
C TYR A 107 10.44 -6.58 -11.55
N ILE A 108 10.10 -7.31 -10.48
CA ILE A 108 11.03 -7.58 -9.39
C ILE A 108 12.13 -8.54 -9.86
N LEU A 109 11.78 -9.53 -10.68
CA LEU A 109 12.72 -10.55 -11.17
C LEU A 109 13.93 -9.97 -11.89
N GLU A 110 13.72 -8.91 -12.68
CA GLU A 110 14.80 -8.23 -13.40
C GLU A 110 15.82 -7.54 -12.48
N HIS A 111 15.40 -7.19 -11.26
CA HIS A 111 16.19 -6.42 -10.31
C HIS A 111 16.38 -7.12 -8.96
N LEU A 112 16.20 -8.44 -8.91
CA LEU A 112 16.02 -9.20 -7.67
C LEU A 112 17.17 -9.03 -6.67
N GLU A 113 18.42 -9.02 -7.16
CA GLU A 113 19.61 -8.79 -6.34
C GLU A 113 19.66 -7.40 -5.72
N GLU A 114 19.42 -6.36 -6.53
CA GLU A 114 19.42 -4.97 -6.07
C GLU A 114 18.26 -4.70 -5.11
N MET A 115 17.08 -5.26 -5.40
CA MET A 115 15.93 -5.19 -4.51
C MET A 115 16.24 -5.83 -3.15
N ALA A 116 16.92 -6.98 -3.10
CA ALA A 116 17.34 -7.58 -1.84
C ALA A 116 18.33 -6.69 -1.07
N LYS A 117 19.27 -6.02 -1.74
CA LYS A 117 20.20 -5.06 -1.09
C LYS A 117 19.44 -3.89 -0.49
N VAL A 118 18.52 -3.29 -1.24
CA VAL A 118 17.68 -2.16 -0.77
C VAL A 118 16.82 -2.59 0.41
N LEU A 119 16.16 -3.75 0.35
CA LEU A 119 15.29 -4.25 1.42
C LEU A 119 16.05 -4.62 2.70
N ASN A 120 17.37 -4.85 2.64
CA ASN A 120 18.24 -5.00 3.80
C ASN A 120 18.67 -3.65 4.42
N HIS A 121 18.51 -2.53 3.72
CA HIS A 121 18.95 -1.23 4.21
C HIS A 121 18.15 -0.80 5.46
N PRO A 122 18.76 -0.35 6.57
CA PRO A 122 18.07 -0.13 7.84
C PRO A 122 16.89 0.86 7.78
N ARG A 123 16.87 1.77 6.80
CA ARG A 123 15.82 2.78 6.57
C ARG A 123 14.69 2.36 5.62
N VAL A 124 14.69 1.12 5.15
CA VAL A 124 13.63 0.56 4.29
C VAL A 124 12.93 -0.53 5.07
N TYR A 125 11.64 -0.78 4.92
CA TYR A 125 11.02 -1.97 5.52
C TYR A 125 11.38 -3.25 4.76
N ALA A 126 11.56 -4.35 5.49
CA ALA A 126 11.83 -5.68 4.95
C ALA A 126 10.47 -6.32 4.77
N PHE A 127 9.71 -5.69 3.89
CA PHE A 127 8.34 -6.00 3.57
C PHE A 127 8.18 -5.81 2.07
N LEU A 128 7.56 -6.78 1.41
CA LEU A 128 7.16 -6.61 0.02
C LEU A 128 5.81 -7.26 -0.23
N HIS A 129 4.96 -6.52 -0.92
CA HIS A 129 3.66 -7.03 -1.36
C HIS A 129 3.78 -7.50 -2.81
N ILE A 130 3.69 -8.81 -3.00
CA ILE A 130 3.87 -9.49 -4.28
C ILE A 130 2.61 -10.31 -4.58
N PRO A 131 1.69 -9.84 -5.43
CA PRO A 131 0.45 -10.54 -5.71
C PRO A 131 0.67 -11.80 -6.56
N VAL A 132 0.40 -12.99 -6.01
CA VAL A 132 0.42 -14.23 -6.80
C VAL A 132 -0.87 -14.41 -7.60
N GLN A 133 -2.00 -13.96 -7.04
CA GLN A 133 -3.38 -14.09 -7.55
C GLN A 133 -3.92 -15.51 -7.63
N SER A 134 -3.15 -16.46 -8.18
CA SER A 134 -3.48 -17.88 -8.22
C SER A 134 -2.20 -18.69 -8.30
N ALA A 135 -2.18 -19.91 -7.74
CA ALA A 135 -1.05 -20.83 -7.89
C ALA A 135 -1.26 -21.87 -9.01
N SER A 136 -2.14 -21.60 -9.98
CA SER A 136 -2.29 -22.38 -11.21
C SER A 136 -1.85 -21.56 -12.42
N ASP A 137 -0.91 -22.09 -13.20
CA ASP A 137 -0.42 -21.44 -14.42
C ASP A 137 -1.53 -21.30 -15.48
N ALA A 138 -2.49 -22.23 -15.52
CA ALA A 138 -3.64 -22.13 -16.41
C ALA A 138 -4.53 -20.94 -16.04
N VAL A 139 -4.78 -20.75 -14.75
CA VAL A 139 -5.54 -19.60 -14.24
C VAL A 139 -4.76 -18.29 -14.44
N LEU A 140 -3.46 -18.26 -14.16
CA LEU A 140 -2.60 -17.09 -14.37
C LEU A 140 -2.56 -16.67 -15.85
N MET A 141 -2.47 -17.62 -16.77
CA MET A 141 -2.54 -17.37 -18.21
C MET A 141 -3.91 -16.80 -18.60
N ALA A 142 -5.01 -17.35 -18.08
CA ALA A 142 -6.36 -16.83 -18.31
C ALA A 142 -6.58 -15.43 -17.69
N MET A 143 -5.85 -15.11 -16.62
CA MET A 143 -5.77 -13.77 -16.05
C MET A 143 -4.94 -12.80 -16.91
N LYS A 144 -4.22 -13.28 -17.93
CA LYS A 144 -3.17 -12.55 -18.68
C LYS A 144 -2.04 -12.04 -17.77
N ARG A 145 -1.57 -12.87 -16.85
CA ARG A 145 -0.32 -12.61 -16.14
C ARG A 145 0.86 -12.98 -17.03
N GLU A 146 1.91 -12.15 -16.98
CA GLU A 146 3.16 -12.36 -17.73
C GLU A 146 4.19 -13.15 -16.89
N TYR A 147 3.72 -13.96 -15.95
CA TYR A 147 4.52 -14.79 -15.06
C TYR A 147 3.79 -16.09 -14.73
N CYS A 148 4.56 -17.11 -14.36
CA CYS A 148 4.08 -18.38 -13.84
C CYS A 148 4.26 -18.48 -12.32
N VAL A 149 3.79 -19.56 -11.72
CA VAL A 149 3.97 -19.81 -10.27
C VAL A 149 5.43 -20.03 -9.93
N ALA A 150 6.22 -20.64 -10.83
CA ALA A 150 7.65 -20.82 -10.61
C ALA A 150 8.40 -19.49 -10.53
N ASP A 151 7.98 -18.49 -11.30
CA ASP A 151 8.51 -17.12 -11.24
C ASP A 151 8.23 -16.47 -9.88
N PHE A 152 6.99 -16.58 -9.39
CA PHE A 152 6.62 -16.11 -8.05
C PHE A 152 7.45 -16.80 -6.96
N ARG A 153 7.57 -18.14 -7.01
CA ARG A 153 8.38 -18.91 -6.06
C ARG A 153 9.83 -18.46 -6.06
N ARG A 154 10.43 -18.28 -7.25
CA ARG A 154 11.79 -17.77 -7.40
C ARG A 154 11.99 -16.43 -6.70
N VAL A 155 11.05 -15.50 -6.85
CA VAL A 155 11.12 -14.20 -6.16
C VAL A 155 11.06 -14.38 -4.65
N VAL A 156 10.06 -15.12 -4.15
CA VAL A 156 9.84 -15.28 -2.72
C VAL A 156 11.00 -16.03 -2.06
N ASP A 157 11.46 -17.13 -2.65
CA ASP A 157 12.54 -17.95 -2.11
C ASP A 157 13.85 -17.17 -2.05
N PHE A 158 14.19 -16.45 -3.13
CA PHE A 158 15.38 -15.61 -3.16
C PHE A 158 15.33 -14.51 -2.11
N LEU A 159 14.20 -13.80 -1.98
CA LEU A 159 14.05 -12.74 -0.99
C LEU A 159 14.11 -13.27 0.44
N LYS A 160 13.48 -14.43 0.73
CA LYS A 160 13.55 -15.07 2.04
C LYS A 160 14.98 -15.51 2.39
N GLU A 161 15.77 -15.91 1.39
CA GLU A 161 17.19 -16.25 1.58
C GLU A 161 18.07 -15.01 1.80
N LYS A 162 17.90 -13.97 0.97
CA LYS A 162 18.80 -12.81 0.95
C LYS A 162 18.39 -11.68 1.89
N VAL A 163 17.15 -11.65 2.35
CA VAL A 163 16.61 -10.63 3.27
C VAL A 163 16.04 -11.34 4.50
N PRO A 164 16.88 -11.70 5.48
CA PRO A 164 16.44 -12.46 6.65
C PRO A 164 15.27 -11.78 7.37
N GLY A 165 14.20 -12.55 7.60
CA GLY A 165 12.99 -12.08 8.29
C GLY A 165 12.00 -11.31 7.43
N ILE A 166 12.23 -11.14 6.12
CA ILE A 166 11.32 -10.42 5.23
C ILE A 166 9.87 -10.91 5.33
N THR A 167 8.94 -9.95 5.45
CA THR A 167 7.51 -10.22 5.35
C THR A 167 7.07 -10.12 3.90
N ILE A 168 6.51 -11.21 3.37
CA ILE A 168 5.85 -11.20 2.07
C ILE A 168 4.34 -11.17 2.26
N ALA A 169 3.71 -10.13 1.73
CA ALA A 169 2.26 -10.06 1.57
C ALA A 169 1.85 -10.47 0.16
N THR A 170 0.69 -11.12 0.00
CA THR A 170 0.20 -11.52 -1.32
C THR A 170 -1.32 -11.48 -1.41
N ASP A 171 -1.84 -11.44 -2.63
CA ASP A 171 -3.27 -11.51 -2.94
C ASP A 171 -3.58 -12.82 -3.64
N ILE A 172 -4.76 -13.37 -3.34
CA ILE A 172 -5.34 -14.51 -4.04
C ILE A 172 -6.77 -14.16 -4.46
N ILE A 173 -7.13 -14.49 -5.69
CA ILE A 173 -8.49 -14.38 -6.23
C ILE A 173 -9.05 -15.79 -6.37
N CYS A 174 -9.95 -16.19 -5.48
CA CYS A 174 -10.65 -17.46 -5.56
C CYS A 174 -11.81 -17.39 -6.56
N GLY A 175 -11.98 -18.45 -7.35
CA GLY A 175 -13.13 -18.59 -8.24
C GLY A 175 -13.02 -17.81 -9.52
N PHE A 176 -11.80 -17.58 -10.02
CA PHE A 176 -11.60 -16.97 -11.33
C PHE A 176 -12.30 -17.81 -12.42
N PRO A 177 -12.87 -17.19 -13.48
CA PRO A 177 -13.56 -17.93 -14.54
C PRO A 177 -12.68 -19.03 -15.16
N GLY A 178 -13.17 -20.27 -15.16
CA GLY A 178 -12.41 -21.45 -15.59
C GLY A 178 -11.58 -22.15 -14.51
N GLU A 179 -11.49 -21.64 -13.28
CA GLU A 179 -10.73 -22.26 -12.18
C GLU A 179 -11.35 -23.62 -11.77
N THR A 180 -10.58 -24.69 -11.94
CA THR A 180 -10.95 -26.05 -11.54
C THR A 180 -10.63 -26.32 -10.07
N ASP A 181 -11.09 -27.46 -9.54
CA ASP A 181 -10.76 -27.84 -8.16
C ASP A 181 -9.27 -28.12 -7.99
N GLN A 182 -8.61 -28.66 -9.01
CA GLN A 182 -7.17 -28.90 -9.00
C GLN A 182 -6.38 -27.58 -8.91
N ASP A 183 -6.77 -26.57 -9.70
CA ASP A 183 -6.14 -25.24 -9.67
C ASP A 183 -6.26 -24.58 -8.28
N PHE A 184 -7.44 -24.75 -7.65
CA PHE A 184 -7.65 -24.25 -6.30
C PHE A 184 -6.81 -25.00 -5.26
N GLN A 185 -6.67 -26.33 -5.39
CA GLN A 185 -5.82 -27.11 -4.48
C GLN A 185 -4.33 -26.75 -4.59
N GLU A 186 -3.84 -26.41 -5.79
CA GLU A 186 -2.48 -25.88 -5.97
C GLU A 186 -2.28 -24.56 -5.21
N THR A 187 -3.30 -23.70 -5.23
CA THR A 187 -3.32 -22.43 -4.49
C THR A 187 -3.32 -22.65 -2.98
N VAL A 188 -4.08 -23.62 -2.48
CA VAL A 188 -4.07 -24.01 -1.06
C VAL A 188 -2.68 -24.48 -0.64
N LYS A 189 -2.06 -25.39 -1.41
CA LYS A 189 -0.71 -25.91 -1.11
C LYS A 189 0.34 -24.81 -1.04
N LEU A 190 0.29 -23.82 -1.93
CA LEU A 190 1.20 -22.67 -1.90
C LEU A 190 1.08 -21.90 -0.56
N VAL A 191 -0.15 -21.69 -0.08
CA VAL A 191 -0.38 -20.99 1.20
C VAL A 191 0.09 -21.81 2.39
N GLU A 192 -0.12 -23.13 2.37
CA GLU A 192 0.37 -24.06 3.42
C GLU A 192 1.90 -24.11 3.49
N GLU A 193 2.56 -24.06 2.34
CA GLU A 193 4.01 -24.11 2.20
C GLU A 193 4.66 -22.80 2.71
N TYR A 194 4.20 -21.66 2.21
CA TYR A 194 4.84 -20.37 2.53
C TYR A 194 4.38 -19.75 3.85
N LYS A 195 3.20 -20.12 4.34
CA LYS A 195 2.59 -19.59 5.58
C LYS A 195 2.67 -18.06 5.68
N PHE A 196 2.20 -17.37 4.65
CA PHE A 196 2.27 -15.90 4.53
C PHE A 196 1.74 -15.20 5.79
N PRO A 197 2.49 -14.25 6.39
CA PRO A 197 1.98 -13.46 7.52
C PRO A 197 0.79 -12.56 7.15
N SER A 198 0.76 -12.08 5.91
CA SER A 198 -0.29 -11.23 5.36
C SER A 198 -0.80 -11.79 4.03
N LEU A 199 -2.09 -12.15 3.98
CA LEU A 199 -2.72 -12.76 2.82
C LEU A 199 -4.09 -12.13 2.57
N PHE A 200 -4.28 -11.55 1.39
CA PHE A 200 -5.55 -10.97 0.96
C PHE A 200 -6.31 -11.99 0.12
N ILE A 201 -7.36 -12.59 0.70
CA ILE A 201 -8.19 -13.58 0.03
C ILE A 201 -9.46 -12.91 -0.49
N ASN A 202 -9.57 -12.78 -1.81
CA ASN A 202 -10.69 -12.14 -2.48
C ASN A 202 -11.49 -13.14 -3.31
N GLN A 203 -12.79 -12.93 -3.43
CA GLN A 203 -13.63 -13.66 -4.39
C GLN A 203 -13.60 -12.95 -5.74
N PHE A 204 -13.54 -13.73 -6.82
CA PHE A 204 -13.69 -13.15 -8.16
C PHE A 204 -15.08 -12.52 -8.34
N TYR A 205 -15.06 -11.25 -8.71
CA TYR A 205 -16.24 -10.48 -9.07
C TYR A 205 -16.15 -10.02 -10.53
N PRO A 206 -17.09 -10.45 -11.41
CA PRO A 206 -17.08 -10.06 -12.82
C PRO A 206 -17.40 -8.56 -12.95
N ARG A 207 -16.40 -7.76 -13.31
CA ARG A 207 -16.60 -6.33 -13.54
C ARG A 207 -17.11 -6.09 -14.98
N PRO A 208 -18.24 -5.38 -15.18
CA PRO A 208 -18.79 -5.15 -16.53
C PRO A 208 -17.77 -4.54 -17.49
N GLY A 209 -17.68 -5.07 -18.70
CA GLY A 209 -16.75 -4.61 -19.75
C GLY A 209 -15.36 -5.27 -19.74
N THR A 210 -15.03 -6.08 -18.74
CA THR A 210 -13.75 -6.81 -18.70
C THR A 210 -13.83 -8.13 -19.50
N PRO A 211 -12.72 -8.62 -20.09
CA PRO A 211 -12.69 -9.93 -20.73
C PRO A 211 -13.15 -11.07 -19.82
N ALA A 212 -12.72 -11.07 -18.54
CA ALA A 212 -13.08 -12.11 -17.58
C ALA A 212 -14.58 -12.13 -17.26
N ALA A 213 -15.30 -11.01 -17.39
CA ALA A 213 -16.75 -10.97 -17.21
C ALA A 213 -17.53 -11.70 -18.33
N LYS A 214 -16.90 -11.96 -19.48
CA LYS A 214 -17.51 -12.69 -20.61
C LYS A 214 -17.20 -14.19 -20.60
N MET A 215 -16.29 -14.63 -19.73
CA MET A 215 -15.92 -16.04 -19.59
C MET A 215 -16.99 -16.82 -18.82
N GLU A 216 -16.96 -18.14 -18.93
CA GLU A 216 -17.83 -19.01 -18.13
C GLU A 216 -17.47 -18.91 -16.64
N GLN A 217 -18.45 -18.50 -15.84
CA GLN A 217 -18.24 -18.14 -14.43
C GLN A 217 -18.29 -19.38 -13.54
N VAL A 218 -17.40 -19.43 -12.55
CA VAL A 218 -17.49 -20.40 -11.45
C VAL A 218 -18.75 -20.10 -10.61
N PRO A 219 -19.58 -21.11 -10.27
CA PRO A 219 -20.78 -20.90 -9.46
C PRO A 219 -20.50 -20.19 -8.13
N ALA A 220 -21.37 -19.26 -7.73
CA ALA A 220 -21.16 -18.43 -6.54
C ALA A 220 -20.94 -19.25 -5.26
N GLN A 221 -21.61 -20.39 -5.11
CA GLN A 221 -21.42 -21.29 -3.97
C GLN A 221 -20.01 -21.87 -3.92
N VAL A 222 -19.44 -22.25 -5.07
CA VAL A 222 -18.06 -22.75 -5.17
C VAL A 222 -17.07 -21.65 -4.80
N LYS A 223 -17.26 -20.42 -5.31
CA LYS A 223 -16.40 -19.27 -4.95
C LYS A 223 -16.41 -19.00 -3.45
N LYS A 224 -17.59 -19.01 -2.83
CA LYS A 224 -17.77 -18.83 -1.38
C LYS A 224 -17.09 -19.95 -0.59
N GLN A 225 -17.25 -21.20 -1.02
CA GLN A 225 -16.65 -22.36 -0.38
C GLN A 225 -15.11 -22.30 -0.45
N ARG A 226 -14.54 -22.02 -1.63
CA ARG A 226 -13.10 -21.87 -1.84
C ARG A 226 -12.49 -20.77 -0.96
N THR A 227 -13.10 -19.59 -0.91
CA THR A 227 -12.65 -18.52 0.00
C THR A 227 -12.73 -18.95 1.47
N LYS A 228 -13.79 -19.64 1.89
CA LYS A 228 -13.92 -20.13 3.27
C LYS A 228 -12.83 -21.15 3.61
N ASP A 229 -12.51 -22.06 2.69
CA ASP A 229 -11.49 -23.08 2.89
C ASP A 229 -10.09 -22.49 2.93
N LEU A 230 -9.77 -21.59 2.00
CA LEU A 230 -8.47 -20.90 2.00
C LEU A 230 -8.31 -20.00 3.23
N SER A 231 -9.38 -19.33 3.67
CA SER A 231 -9.37 -18.59 4.94
C SER A 231 -9.13 -19.52 6.13
N ARG A 232 -9.69 -20.73 6.15
CA ARG A 232 -9.43 -21.70 7.22
C ARG A 232 -7.95 -22.08 7.27
N VAL A 233 -7.33 -22.34 6.11
CA VAL A 233 -5.90 -22.63 5.99
C VAL A 233 -5.06 -21.45 6.46
N PHE A 234 -5.39 -20.23 6.02
CA PHE A 234 -4.70 -19.04 6.50
C PHE A 234 -4.77 -18.92 8.03
N HIS A 235 -5.92 -19.17 8.65
CA HIS A 235 -6.08 -19.10 10.11
C HIS A 235 -5.50 -20.32 10.87
N SER A 236 -5.03 -21.37 10.18
CA SER A 236 -4.51 -22.57 10.85
C SER A 236 -3.09 -22.42 11.35
N TYR A 237 -2.39 -21.32 11.02
CA TYR A 237 -1.03 -21.03 11.48
C TYR A 237 -0.91 -19.63 12.07
N SER A 238 -0.03 -19.51 13.06
CA SER A 238 0.32 -18.26 13.72
C SER A 238 1.68 -17.75 13.21
N PRO A 239 1.72 -16.59 12.51
CA PRO A 239 2.96 -16.12 11.91
C PRO A 239 3.96 -15.54 12.93
N TYR A 240 3.51 -15.10 14.11
CA TYR A 240 4.32 -14.29 15.03
C TYR A 240 4.66 -14.94 16.38
N ASP A 241 4.20 -16.16 16.66
CA ASP A 241 4.39 -16.78 17.98
C ASP A 241 5.86 -16.96 18.36
N HIS A 242 6.72 -17.17 17.37
CA HIS A 242 8.17 -17.27 17.55
C HIS A 242 8.84 -15.96 18.00
N LYS A 243 8.13 -14.82 17.92
CA LYS A 243 8.63 -13.49 18.29
C LYS A 243 8.30 -13.10 19.73
N ILE A 244 7.49 -13.88 20.43
CA ILE A 244 7.20 -13.63 21.85
C ILE A 244 8.50 -13.75 22.66
N GLY A 245 8.76 -12.76 23.50
CA GLY A 245 9.99 -12.63 24.29
C GLY A 245 11.12 -11.90 23.56
N GLU A 246 10.97 -11.58 22.28
CA GLU A 246 11.94 -10.75 21.58
C GLU A 246 11.81 -9.28 21.97
N ARG A 247 12.95 -8.59 21.95
CA ARG A 247 13.03 -7.14 22.04
C ARG A 247 13.13 -6.54 20.65
N GLN A 248 12.24 -5.61 20.32
CA GLN A 248 12.12 -5.03 18.98
C GLN A 248 12.04 -3.51 19.02
N GLN A 249 12.57 -2.87 17.97
CA GLN A 249 12.39 -1.45 17.71
C GLN A 249 11.16 -1.26 16.81
N VAL A 250 10.25 -0.38 17.20
CA VAL A 250 8.99 -0.14 16.50
C VAL A 250 8.74 1.35 16.28
N LEU A 251 8.29 1.71 15.08
CA LEU A 251 7.86 3.07 14.74
C LEU A 251 6.37 3.22 15.00
N VAL A 252 5.98 4.12 15.90
CA VAL A 252 4.56 4.36 16.22
C VAL A 252 3.97 5.36 15.23
N THR A 253 3.02 4.92 14.39
CA THR A 253 2.49 5.73 13.28
C THR A 253 1.01 6.07 13.44
N GLU A 254 0.25 5.22 14.12
CA GLU A 254 -1.21 5.25 14.05
C GLU A 254 -1.87 4.96 15.41
N GLU A 255 -3.16 5.26 15.49
CA GLU A 255 -4.01 4.88 16.62
C GLU A 255 -4.89 3.69 16.22
N SER A 256 -5.07 2.72 17.12
CA SER A 256 -5.93 1.57 16.84
C SER A 256 -7.38 1.99 16.63
N PHE A 257 -8.14 1.20 15.87
CA PHE A 257 -9.56 1.46 15.59
C PHE A 257 -10.41 1.60 16.86
N ASP A 258 -10.11 0.80 17.89
CA ASP A 258 -10.78 0.86 19.20
C ASP A 258 -10.19 1.93 20.13
N SER A 259 -9.21 2.70 19.67
CA SER A 259 -8.53 3.80 20.40
C SER A 259 -7.84 3.39 21.71
N LYS A 260 -7.64 2.08 21.95
CA LYS A 260 -7.02 1.56 23.17
C LYS A 260 -5.49 1.49 23.11
N PHE A 261 -4.94 1.34 21.92
CA PHE A 261 -3.50 1.18 21.68
C PHE A 261 -3.04 2.17 20.62
N TYR A 262 -1.72 2.38 20.54
CA TYR A 262 -1.10 2.82 19.31
C TYR A 262 -0.68 1.63 18.47
N VAL A 263 -0.73 1.83 17.15
CA VAL A 263 -0.25 0.90 16.15
C VAL A 263 1.15 1.34 15.76
N ALA A 264 2.10 0.43 15.93
CA ALA A 264 3.48 0.60 15.56
C ALA A 264 3.90 -0.49 14.58
N HIS A 265 4.96 -0.23 13.82
CA HIS A 265 5.51 -1.19 12.86
C HIS A 265 6.98 -1.46 13.17
N ASN A 266 7.36 -2.74 13.21
CA ASN A 266 8.77 -3.12 13.32
C ASN A 266 9.46 -3.08 11.93
N ARG A 267 10.73 -3.47 11.88
CA ARG A 267 11.55 -3.48 10.65
C ARG A 267 10.96 -4.33 9.50
N PHE A 268 10.09 -5.29 9.80
CA PHE A 268 9.43 -6.19 8.85
C PHE A 268 8.01 -5.74 8.50
N TYR A 269 7.65 -4.51 8.90
CA TYR A 269 6.33 -3.92 8.75
C TYR A 269 5.21 -4.74 9.43
N GLU A 270 5.57 -5.50 10.46
CA GLU A 270 4.60 -6.24 11.27
C GLU A 270 4.00 -5.32 12.32
N GLN A 271 2.69 -5.44 12.52
CA GLN A 271 1.94 -4.61 13.44
C GLN A 271 2.23 -4.98 14.90
N VAL A 272 2.67 -4.01 15.69
CA VAL A 272 2.88 -4.11 17.14
C VAL A 272 2.00 -3.09 17.84
N LEU A 273 1.07 -3.59 18.67
CA LEU A 273 0.22 -2.76 19.52
C LEU A 273 0.98 -2.34 20.77
N VAL A 274 1.05 -1.02 20.99
CA VAL A 274 1.78 -0.41 22.10
C VAL A 274 0.79 0.36 23.00
N PRO A 275 0.89 0.28 24.33
CA PRO A 275 0.09 1.10 25.24
C PRO A 275 0.21 2.60 24.91
N LYS A 276 -0.92 3.31 25.00
CA LYS A 276 -0.95 4.73 24.64
C LYS A 276 -0.13 5.56 25.63
N ASN A 277 0.88 6.23 25.08
CA ASN A 277 1.59 7.32 25.72
C ASN A 277 1.74 8.45 24.69
N PRO A 278 1.16 9.65 24.90
CA PRO A 278 1.19 10.73 23.92
C PRO A 278 2.60 11.11 23.42
N THR A 279 3.63 10.77 24.18
CA THR A 279 5.03 11.02 23.80
C THR A 279 5.56 10.05 22.74
N PHE A 280 4.86 8.96 22.41
CA PHE A 280 5.33 7.92 21.48
C PHE A 280 4.95 8.16 20.02
N MET A 281 3.87 8.89 19.72
CA MET A 281 3.44 9.05 18.32
C MET A 281 4.55 9.67 17.46
N GLY A 282 4.79 9.06 16.29
CA GLY A 282 5.81 9.50 15.34
C GLY A 282 7.23 9.26 15.83
N LYS A 283 7.42 8.35 16.80
CA LYS A 283 8.72 8.04 17.39
C LYS A 283 9.04 6.55 17.34
N MET A 284 10.34 6.27 17.36
CA MET A 284 10.86 4.93 17.54
C MET A 284 10.87 4.59 19.03
N VAL A 285 10.36 3.41 19.36
CA VAL A 285 10.25 2.90 20.73
C VAL A 285 10.77 1.47 20.77
N GLU A 286 11.53 1.15 21.82
CA GLU A 286 11.93 -0.23 22.10
C GLU A 286 10.86 -0.92 22.95
N VAL A 287 10.43 -2.10 22.50
CA VAL A 287 9.37 -2.89 23.14
C VAL A 287 9.80 -4.33 23.32
N ASP A 288 9.37 -4.95 24.43
CA ASP A 288 9.43 -6.39 24.65
C ASP A 288 8.09 -7.01 24.20
N ILE A 289 8.12 -7.92 23.24
CA ILE A 289 6.93 -8.59 22.72
C ILE A 289 6.43 -9.62 23.74
N TYR A 290 5.18 -9.52 24.17
CA TYR A 290 4.62 -10.41 25.19
C TYR A 290 3.41 -11.23 24.73
N GLU A 291 2.79 -10.86 23.60
CA GLU A 291 1.63 -11.56 23.05
C GLU A 291 1.64 -11.45 21.52
N SER A 292 1.20 -12.50 20.84
CA SER A 292 0.95 -12.50 19.39
C SER A 292 -0.51 -12.87 19.12
N GLY A 293 -1.04 -12.32 18.04
CA GLY A 293 -2.29 -12.71 17.41
C GLY A 293 -2.08 -13.02 15.93
N LYS A 294 -3.17 -13.27 15.19
CA LYS A 294 -3.08 -13.60 13.77
C LYS A 294 -2.48 -12.48 12.91
N HIS A 295 -2.80 -11.23 13.27
CA HIS A 295 -2.48 -10.04 12.46
C HIS A 295 -1.60 -9.02 13.18
N PHE A 296 -1.30 -9.23 14.46
CA PHE A 296 -0.58 -8.27 15.29
C PHE A 296 0.25 -8.98 16.35
N MET A 297 1.15 -8.23 16.97
CA MET A 297 1.79 -8.52 18.24
C MET A 297 1.44 -7.43 19.25
N LYS A 298 1.63 -7.69 20.55
CA LYS A 298 1.60 -6.65 21.58
C LYS A 298 2.98 -6.51 22.19
N GLY A 299 3.43 -5.26 22.26
CA GLY A 299 4.73 -4.89 22.81
C GLY A 299 4.56 -4.03 24.06
N GLN A 300 5.33 -4.34 25.10
CA GLN A 300 5.44 -3.49 26.28
C GLN A 300 6.68 -2.60 26.14
N PRO A 301 6.55 -1.26 26.17
CA PRO A 301 7.69 -0.35 26.17
C PRO A 301 8.66 -0.68 27.31
N VAL A 302 9.95 -0.75 26.99
CA VAL A 302 11.00 -0.94 28.00
C VAL A 302 11.10 0.33 28.86
N ALA A 303 11.21 0.19 30.18
CA ALA A 303 11.16 1.32 31.12
C ALA A 303 12.21 2.41 30.83
N ASP A 304 13.41 2.00 30.39
CA ASP A 304 14.52 2.88 30.02
C ASP A 304 14.68 3.04 28.49
N ALA A 305 13.65 2.71 27.71
CA ALA A 305 13.70 2.78 26.25
C ALA A 305 14.08 4.20 25.80
N LYS A 306 15.10 4.29 24.95
CA LYS A 306 15.42 5.54 24.26
C LYS A 306 14.35 5.80 23.22
N VAL A 307 13.34 6.57 23.60
CA VAL A 307 12.35 7.11 22.67
C VAL A 307 12.98 8.27 21.92
N TYR A 308 13.17 8.13 20.61
CA TYR A 308 13.71 9.20 19.78
C TYR A 308 12.80 9.50 18.60
N THR A 309 12.80 10.78 18.20
CA THR A 309 12.02 11.27 17.06
C THR A 309 12.88 11.09 15.80
N PRO A 310 12.44 10.29 14.81
CA PRO A 310 13.12 10.18 13.53
C PRO A 310 13.10 11.47 12.71
N SER A 311 12.08 12.29 12.93
CA SER A 311 11.92 13.52 12.19
C SER A 311 12.92 14.59 12.61
N ILE A 312 13.39 15.34 11.61
CA ILE A 312 14.30 16.48 11.75
C ILE A 312 13.54 17.70 12.33
N SER A 313 12.21 17.74 12.24
CA SER A 313 11.40 18.90 12.61
C SER A 313 10.10 18.51 13.31
N LYS A 314 9.38 19.51 13.81
CA LYS A 314 8.06 19.30 14.41
C LYS A 314 7.02 19.09 13.29
N PRO A 315 6.16 18.06 13.38
CA PRO A 315 5.08 17.85 12.43
C PRO A 315 4.15 19.05 12.28
N LEU A 316 3.71 19.26 11.03
CA LEU A 316 2.63 20.18 10.70
C LEU A 316 1.38 19.89 11.53
N ALA A 317 0.64 20.94 11.88
CA ALA A 317 -0.62 20.79 12.61
C ALA A 317 -1.70 20.18 11.72
N LYS A 318 -2.70 19.52 12.32
CA LYS A 318 -3.83 18.95 11.59
C LYS A 318 -4.54 20.07 10.81
N GLY A 319 -4.62 19.93 9.48
CA GLY A 319 -5.24 20.91 8.59
C GLY A 319 -4.27 21.90 7.94
N GLU A 320 -2.98 21.89 8.32
CA GLU A 320 -1.95 22.62 7.58
C GLU A 320 -1.57 21.83 6.32
N VAL A 321 -1.40 22.56 5.21
CA VAL A 321 -1.09 21.98 3.90
C VAL A 321 0.39 22.20 3.59
N SER A 322 1.09 21.10 3.31
CA SER A 322 2.45 21.06 2.78
C SER A 322 2.60 21.88 1.49
N GLY A 323 3.68 22.66 1.36
CA GLY A 323 4.08 23.27 0.08
C GLY A 323 3.34 24.55 -0.37
N LEU A 324 2.52 25.19 0.48
CA LEU A 324 1.98 26.54 0.21
C LEU A 324 2.83 27.64 0.86
N THR A 325 4.06 27.84 0.39
CA THR A 325 4.79 29.09 0.68
C THR A 325 4.16 30.24 -0.09
N ALA A 326 3.35 31.04 0.61
CA ALA A 326 2.92 32.41 0.29
C ALA A 326 2.65 32.71 -1.19
N TRP A 327 1.39 32.58 -1.62
CA TRP A 327 0.91 33.41 -2.72
C TRP A 327 1.15 34.87 -2.31
N ARG A 328 2.07 35.56 -3.00
CA ARG A 328 2.15 37.02 -2.95
C ARG A 328 0.72 37.52 -3.14
N LYS A 329 0.20 38.26 -2.14
CA LYS A 329 -1.01 39.07 -2.31
C LYS A 329 -0.77 39.96 -3.51
N VAL A 330 -1.24 39.56 -4.69
CA VAL A 330 -1.44 40.49 -5.79
C VAL A 330 -2.56 41.39 -5.29
N ALA A 331 -2.20 42.62 -4.95
CA ALA A 331 -3.12 43.62 -4.51
C ALA A 331 -4.21 43.78 -5.59
N TRP A 332 -5.45 43.49 -5.21
CA TRP A 332 -6.62 43.83 -6.00
C TRP A 332 -6.65 45.35 -6.18
N HIS A 333 -6.36 45.83 -7.40
CA HIS A 333 -6.62 47.21 -7.78
C HIS A 333 -8.08 47.33 -8.26
N PRO A 334 -8.91 48.17 -7.63
CA PRO A 334 -10.34 48.25 -7.95
C PRO A 334 -10.58 49.30 -9.05
N HIS A 335 -10.29 49.00 -10.32
CA HIS A 335 -10.80 49.83 -11.43
C HIS A 335 -11.08 49.02 -12.72
N SER A 336 -12.34 48.60 -12.86
CA SER A 336 -13.19 48.55 -14.10
C SER A 336 -12.94 47.50 -15.20
N PRO A 337 -13.95 47.18 -16.06
CA PRO A 337 -15.40 47.16 -15.84
C PRO A 337 -16.13 45.87 -16.34
N ARG A 338 -17.30 45.65 -15.73
CA ARG A 338 -18.50 44.89 -16.14
C ARG A 338 -18.51 44.16 -17.50
N CYS A 339 -18.96 42.91 -17.46
CA CYS A 339 -19.86 42.36 -18.48
C CYS A 339 -21.08 41.71 -17.78
N LEU A 340 -22.26 42.32 -17.99
CA LEU A 340 -23.58 41.78 -17.64
C LEU A 340 -23.91 40.59 -18.57
N LEU A 341 -24.82 39.71 -18.10
CA LEU A 341 -25.99 39.10 -18.78
C LEU A 341 -26.32 37.78 -18.03
N SER A 342 -27.23 37.77 -17.05
CA SER A 342 -28.71 37.62 -17.14
C SER A 342 -29.20 36.31 -17.76
N GLY A 343 -29.94 35.52 -16.98
CA GLY A 343 -30.76 34.40 -17.45
C GLY A 343 -31.27 33.55 -16.28
N SER A 344 -32.57 33.64 -16.00
CA SER A 344 -33.31 33.00 -14.91
C SER A 344 -33.93 31.65 -15.32
N ASP A 345 -34.38 30.89 -14.29
CA ASP A 345 -35.42 29.84 -14.31
C ASP A 345 -35.04 28.49 -14.96
N THR A 346 -35.35 27.29 -14.46
CA THR A 346 -36.19 26.77 -13.36
C THR A 346 -35.87 25.26 -13.14
N GLU A 347 -36.12 24.77 -11.93
CA GLU A 347 -36.56 23.40 -11.54
C GLU A 347 -35.87 22.12 -12.08
N HIS A 348 -35.28 21.33 -11.17
CA HIS A 348 -35.86 20.02 -10.77
C HIS A 348 -35.14 19.43 -9.54
N ARG A 349 -35.91 19.24 -8.46
CA ARG A 349 -35.58 18.33 -7.36
C ARG A 349 -35.78 16.90 -7.85
N THR A 350 -34.79 16.04 -7.64
CA THR A 350 -35.01 14.59 -7.58
C THR A 350 -34.25 14.06 -6.37
N GLU A 351 -34.98 13.73 -5.32
CA GLU A 351 -34.49 12.95 -4.19
C GLU A 351 -34.14 11.54 -4.70
N VAL A 352 -32.89 11.12 -4.52
CA VAL A 352 -32.51 9.71 -4.58
C VAL A 352 -32.04 9.33 -3.19
N ALA A 353 -32.92 8.70 -2.44
CA ALA A 353 -32.59 7.95 -1.24
C ALA A 353 -31.89 6.65 -1.67
N CYS A 354 -30.63 6.47 -1.25
CA CYS A 354 -29.98 5.15 -1.26
C CYS A 354 -29.69 4.75 0.18
N GLN A 355 -30.43 3.75 0.66
CA GLN A 355 -30.16 3.04 1.90
C GLN A 355 -28.77 2.39 1.81
N PHE A 356 -27.90 2.73 2.76
CA PHE A 356 -26.61 2.07 2.96
C PHE A 356 -26.81 0.84 3.86
N GLN A 357 -26.40 -0.33 3.37
CA GLN A 357 -26.17 -1.52 4.20
C GLN A 357 -24.74 -1.45 4.77
N GLU A 358 -24.66 -1.63 6.08
CA GLU A 358 -23.47 -1.49 6.93
C GLU A 358 -22.34 -2.48 6.60
N GLY A 359 -21.09 -2.01 6.74
CA GLY A 359 -19.97 -2.89 7.05
C GLY A 359 -18.70 -2.69 6.22
N SER A 360 -18.05 -1.53 6.32
CA SER A 360 -16.58 -1.30 6.38
C SER A 360 -16.28 0.17 6.05
N TRP A 361 -15.89 0.94 7.06
CA TRP A 361 -15.65 2.37 6.95
C TRP A 361 -14.15 2.62 6.72
N HIS A 362 -13.79 3.07 5.52
CA HIS A 362 -12.64 3.96 5.34
C HIS A 362 -13.23 5.32 4.99
N VAL A 363 -12.97 6.31 5.85
CA VAL A 363 -13.46 7.68 5.66
C VAL A 363 -12.60 8.34 4.58
N ALA A 364 -13.04 8.26 3.33
CA ALA A 364 -12.59 9.17 2.29
C ALA A 364 -13.34 10.49 2.48
N TYR A 365 -12.63 11.58 2.80
CA TYR A 365 -13.22 12.91 2.83
C TYR A 365 -13.44 13.42 1.40
N ASP A 366 -14.70 13.57 1.01
CA ASP A 366 -15.15 14.24 -0.22
C ASP A 366 -15.15 15.76 0.01
N PHE A 367 -14.31 16.50 -0.71
CA PHE A 367 -14.40 17.97 -0.80
C PHE A 367 -14.89 18.35 -2.20
N ARG A 368 -16.20 18.61 -2.30
CA ARG A 368 -16.81 19.26 -3.46
C ARG A 368 -16.33 20.71 -3.58
N ALA A 369 -16.01 21.07 -4.82
CA ALA A 369 -15.47 22.34 -5.27
C ALA A 369 -16.36 23.57 -4.98
N LEU A 370 -15.70 24.71 -4.77
CA LEU A 370 -16.05 26.00 -5.38
C LEU A 370 -14.83 26.47 -6.18
#